data_AF-A0A947JC97-F1
#
_entry.id   AF-A0A947JC97-F1
#
_cell.length_a   1.000
_cell.length_b   1.000
_cell.length_c   1.000
_cell.angle_alpha   90.00
_cell.angle_beta   90.00
_cell.angle_gamma   90.00
#
_symmetry.space_group_name_H-M   'P 1'
#
loop_
_entity.id
_entity.type
_entity.pdbx_description
1 polymer ?
#
loop_
_entity_poly.entity_id
_entity_poly.type
_entity_poly.pdbx_seq_one_letter_code
_entity_poly.pdbx_strand_id
1 'polypeptide(L)'
;MPIPVFEQSSKPESSKPDKSAKEKVSGMTIFLSILLVVCLFVMAEFAFRDVNRVFNPYYEECAVEITVSLKSPTIIKRGQVNTDICDVEKYERAKLILHADITVPIILLSILVYLLLRGRKPGVAAKTIFISYLIFLGWILLRTIAEAEIFLVTHYPLVGKYLVIVSIVIILAFLINQIQKKIRKKLSAKEPRP
;
A
#
# COMPACT_ATOMS: atom_id res chain seq x y z
N MET A 1 55.84 11.93 55.50
CA MET A 1 54.79 12.96 55.34
C MET A 1 53.49 12.23 55.00
N PRO A 2 52.43 12.37 55.79
CA PRO A 2 51.15 11.70 55.54
C PRO A 2 50.42 12.36 54.36
N ILE A 3 49.89 11.52 53.47
CA ILE A 3 49.07 11.94 52.32
C ILE A 3 47.63 12.12 52.83
N PRO A 4 46.96 13.25 52.56
CA PRO A 4 45.57 13.43 52.94
C PRO A 4 44.64 12.55 52.09
N VAL A 5 43.83 11.77 52.78
CA VAL A 5 42.69 11.01 52.24
C VAL A 5 41.60 12.02 51.88
N PHE A 6 41.32 12.19 50.58
CA PHE A 6 40.14 12.90 50.13
C PHE A 6 38.94 11.95 50.18
N GLU A 7 38.20 12.05 51.28
CA GLU A 7 36.86 11.53 51.41
C GLU A 7 35.90 12.49 50.68
N GLN A 8 35.45 12.12 49.49
CA GLN A 8 34.37 12.83 48.81
C GLN A 8 33.23 11.86 48.52
N SER A 9 32.39 11.71 49.54
CA SER A 9 31.04 11.17 49.41
C SER A 9 30.19 12.14 48.60
N SER A 10 29.86 11.78 47.37
CA SER A 10 28.73 12.35 46.64
C SER A 10 27.96 11.25 45.91
N LYS A 11 26.90 10.78 46.59
CA LYS A 11 25.61 10.28 46.08
C LYS A 11 25.55 9.83 44.61
N PRO A 12 25.07 8.61 44.31
CA PRO A 12 24.70 8.26 42.95
C PRO A 12 23.48 9.10 42.54
N GLU A 13 23.68 10.02 41.61
CA GLU A 13 22.60 10.70 40.91
C GLU A 13 21.88 9.65 40.07
N SER A 14 20.79 9.13 40.63
CA SER A 14 19.85 8.25 39.95
C SER A 14 19.22 9.03 38.80
N SER A 15 19.86 8.98 37.63
CA SER A 15 19.25 9.32 36.36
C SER A 15 18.14 8.29 36.09
N LYS A 16 16.95 8.54 36.64
CA LYS A 16 15.74 7.85 36.21
C LYS A 16 15.67 7.95 34.68
N PRO A 17 15.44 6.85 33.95
CA PRO A 17 15.24 6.95 32.52
C PRO A 17 14.00 7.80 32.32
N ASP A 18 14.20 8.95 31.67
CA ASP A 18 13.17 9.89 31.32
C ASP A 18 12.10 9.09 30.57
N LYS A 19 10.96 8.88 31.23
CA LYS A 19 9.84 8.14 30.67
C LYS A 19 9.33 9.00 29.54
N SER A 20 9.81 8.72 28.32
CA SER A 20 9.37 9.35 27.08
C SER A 20 7.86 9.53 27.16
N ALA A 21 7.41 10.77 27.34
CA ALA A 21 5.99 11.07 27.41
C ALA A 21 5.36 10.44 26.17
N LYS A 22 4.50 9.44 26.38
CA LYS A 22 3.75 8.83 25.27
C LYS A 22 2.86 9.94 24.73
N GLU A 23 3.32 10.61 23.68
CA GLU A 23 2.54 11.58 22.92
C GLU A 23 1.23 10.88 22.56
N LYS A 24 0.14 11.34 23.18
CA LYS A 24 -1.20 10.79 22.93
C LYS A 24 -1.59 11.24 21.54
N VAL A 25 -1.72 10.29 20.62
CA VAL A 25 -2.26 10.55 19.29
C VAL A 25 -3.70 11.06 19.46
N SER A 26 -3.95 12.29 19.03
CA SER A 26 -5.30 12.88 19.09
C SER A 26 -6.24 12.13 18.15
N GLY A 27 -7.48 11.87 18.57
CA GLY A 27 -8.50 11.24 17.73
C GLY A 27 -8.72 12.00 16.41
N MET A 28 -8.57 13.33 16.44
CA MET A 28 -8.60 14.18 15.25
C MET A 28 -7.52 13.79 14.23
N THR A 29 -6.30 13.48 14.69
CA THR A 29 -5.19 13.06 13.82
C THR A 29 -5.50 11.72 13.14
N ILE A 30 -6.12 10.78 13.86
CA ILE A 30 -6.53 9.49 13.28
C ILE A 30 -7.58 9.70 12.20
N PHE A 31 -8.62 10.51 12.48
CA PHE A 31 -9.66 10.83 11.52
C PHE A 31 -9.10 11.50 10.25
N LEU A 32 -8.26 12.51 10.42
CA LEU A 32 -7.59 13.19 9.29
C LEU A 32 -6.73 12.21 8.47
N SER A 33 -6.07 11.27 9.14
CA SER A 33 -5.21 10.28 8.48
C SER A 33 -6.00 9.27 7.67
N ILE A 34 -7.19 8.86 8.14
CA ILE A 34 -8.12 8.02 7.37
C ILE A 34 -8.65 8.79 6.17
N LEU A 35 -9.09 10.04 6.37
CA LEU A 35 -9.56 10.91 5.30
C LEU A 35 -8.48 11.08 4.22
N LEU A 36 -7.23 11.31 4.63
CA LEU A 36 -6.09 11.40 3.73
C LEU A 36 -5.92 10.14 2.88
N VAL A 37 -6.00 8.94 3.48
CA VAL A 37 -5.90 7.67 2.75
C VAL A 37 -7.02 7.56 1.71
N VAL A 38 -8.26 7.89 2.08
CA VAL A 38 -9.39 7.86 1.15
C VAL A 38 -9.20 8.85 -0.01
N CYS A 39 -8.76 10.08 0.28
CA CYS A 39 -8.47 11.06 -0.76
C CYS A 39 -7.36 10.58 -1.71
N LEU A 40 -6.30 9.97 -1.17
CA LEU A 40 -5.22 9.39 -1.97
C LEU A 40 -5.73 8.26 -2.86
N PHE A 41 -6.61 7.40 -2.35
CA PHE A 41 -7.21 6.31 -3.14
C PHE A 41 -7.98 6.89 -4.32
N VAL A 42 -8.90 7.83 -4.07
CA VAL A 42 -9.71 8.46 -5.11
C VAL A 42 -8.82 9.18 -6.13
N MET A 43 -7.81 9.93 -5.69
CA MET A 43 -6.89 10.59 -6.61
C MET A 43 -6.11 9.60 -7.47
N ALA A 44 -5.64 8.47 -6.91
CA ALA A 44 -4.96 7.45 -7.69
C ALA A 44 -5.88 6.82 -8.75
N GLU A 45 -7.15 6.58 -8.43
CA GLU A 45 -8.14 6.10 -9.41
C GLU A 45 -8.27 7.03 -10.61
N PHE A 46 -8.40 8.34 -10.33
CA PHE A 46 -8.48 9.35 -11.37
C PHE A 46 -7.18 9.45 -12.14
N ALA A 47 -6.03 9.48 -11.45
CA ALA A 47 -4.72 9.53 -12.10
C ALA A 47 -4.51 8.35 -13.06
N PHE A 48 -4.82 7.12 -12.65
CA PHE A 48 -4.72 5.95 -13.54
C PHE A 48 -5.66 6.05 -14.74
N ARG A 49 -6.90 6.52 -14.53
CA ARG A 49 -7.86 6.72 -15.62
C ARG A 49 -7.38 7.78 -16.61
N ASP A 50 -6.89 8.90 -16.12
CA ASP A 50 -6.43 10.03 -16.93
C ASP A 50 -5.15 9.67 -17.69
N VAL A 51 -4.21 8.99 -17.04
CA VAL A 51 -3.02 8.45 -17.70
C VAL A 51 -3.42 7.51 -18.83
N ASN A 52 -4.31 6.56 -18.57
CA ASN A 52 -4.77 5.65 -19.60
C ASN A 52 -5.48 6.39 -20.73
N ARG A 53 -6.26 7.44 -20.44
CA ARG A 53 -6.89 8.28 -21.47
C ARG A 53 -5.90 9.04 -22.34
N VAL A 54 -4.85 9.58 -21.73
CA VAL A 54 -3.89 10.47 -22.41
C VAL A 54 -2.81 9.68 -23.14
N PHE A 55 -2.34 8.57 -22.57
CA PHE A 55 -1.15 7.87 -23.05
C PHE A 55 -1.43 6.51 -23.69
N ASN A 56 -2.63 5.95 -23.56
CA ASN A 56 -2.94 4.69 -24.24
C ASN A 56 -3.31 4.96 -25.70
N PRO A 57 -2.51 4.50 -26.68
CA PRO A 57 -2.77 4.79 -28.10
C PRO A 57 -4.05 4.12 -28.61
N TYR A 58 -4.51 3.06 -27.94
CA TYR A 58 -5.74 2.36 -28.29
C TYR A 58 -6.97 2.92 -27.54
N TYR A 59 -6.82 4.03 -26.80
CA TYR A 59 -7.92 4.56 -26.01
C TYR A 59 -9.08 4.99 -26.90
N GLU A 60 -8.86 5.73 -27.98
CA GLU A 60 -9.97 6.22 -28.83
C GLU A 60 -10.71 5.09 -29.55
N GLU A 61 -9.99 4.02 -29.94
CA GLU A 61 -10.55 2.85 -30.62
C GLU A 61 -11.38 1.96 -29.68
N CYS A 62 -10.97 1.88 -28.41
CA CYS A 62 -11.54 0.98 -27.41
C CYS A 62 -12.35 1.68 -26.30
N ALA A 63 -12.36 3.02 -26.29
CA ALA A 63 -13.12 3.79 -25.30
C ALA A 63 -14.61 3.63 -25.57
N VAL A 64 -15.22 2.84 -24.70
CA VAL A 64 -16.66 2.91 -24.50
C VAL A 64 -16.95 4.22 -23.78
N GLU A 65 -17.11 5.32 -24.52
CA GLU A 65 -17.81 6.47 -23.96
C GLU A 65 -19.21 6.00 -23.58
N ILE A 66 -19.50 6.04 -22.28
CA ILE A 66 -20.86 5.82 -21.79
C ILE A 66 -21.67 7.03 -22.23
N THR A 67 -22.18 7.02 -23.46
CA THR A 67 -23.17 8.00 -23.89
C THR A 67 -24.46 7.70 -23.13
N VAL A 68 -24.69 8.44 -22.04
CA VAL A 68 -25.97 8.41 -21.34
C VAL A 68 -26.99 9.08 -22.24
N SER A 69 -27.68 8.31 -23.08
CA SER A 69 -28.78 8.82 -23.87
C SER A 69 -29.98 9.03 -22.94
N LEU A 70 -30.27 10.29 -22.60
CA LEU A 70 -31.39 10.67 -21.73
C LEU A 70 -32.80 10.34 -22.30
N LYS A 71 -32.90 9.69 -23.46
CA LYS A 71 -34.16 9.50 -24.20
C LYS A 71 -34.88 8.17 -23.91
N SER A 72 -34.37 7.28 -23.06
CA SER A 72 -35.07 6.03 -22.71
C SER A 72 -34.71 5.50 -21.32
N PRO A 73 -35.70 5.24 -20.44
CA PRO A 73 -35.45 4.70 -19.11
C PRO A 73 -35.53 3.18 -19.19
N THR A 74 -34.45 2.51 -19.60
CA THR A 74 -34.12 1.10 -19.28
C THR A 74 -32.98 0.64 -20.18
N ILE A 75 -32.12 -0.20 -19.62
CA ILE A 75 -30.92 -0.78 -20.24
C ILE A 75 -29.73 0.19 -20.29
N ILE A 76 -28.96 0.20 -19.21
CA ILE A 76 -27.53 0.55 -19.23
C ILE A 76 -26.86 -0.48 -20.14
N LYS A 77 -26.85 -0.24 -21.46
CA LYS A 77 -25.92 -0.95 -22.34
C LYS A 77 -24.56 -0.39 -22.00
N ARG A 78 -23.78 -1.12 -21.19
CA ARG A 78 -22.32 -1.02 -21.17
C ARG A 78 -21.94 -1.06 -22.65
N GLY A 79 -21.55 0.08 -23.22
CA GLY A 79 -21.50 0.25 -24.66
C GLY A 79 -20.75 -0.91 -25.27
N GLN A 80 -21.38 -1.56 -26.25
CA GLN A 80 -20.74 -2.65 -26.97
C GLN A 80 -19.51 -2.03 -27.62
N VAL A 81 -18.34 -2.41 -27.13
CA VAL A 81 -17.10 -2.28 -27.87
C VAL A 81 -17.42 -2.93 -29.22
N ASN A 82 -17.42 -2.17 -30.31
CA ASN A 82 -17.46 -2.77 -31.64
C ASN A 82 -16.17 -3.58 -31.76
N THR A 83 -16.27 -4.89 -31.52
CA THR A 83 -15.15 -5.83 -31.51
C THR A 83 -14.48 -5.96 -32.88
N ASP A 84 -15.10 -5.41 -33.93
CA ASP A 84 -14.52 -5.38 -35.28
C ASP A 84 -13.45 -4.28 -35.44
N ILE A 85 -13.36 -3.32 -34.51
CA ILE A 85 -12.42 -2.19 -34.60
C ILE A 85 -11.46 -2.16 -33.40
N CYS A 86 -11.90 -2.57 -32.21
CA CYS A 86 -11.08 -2.54 -31.00
C CYS A 86 -10.37 -3.88 -30.74
N ASP A 87 -9.04 -3.85 -30.77
CA ASP A 87 -8.19 -4.93 -30.26
C ASP A 87 -8.07 -4.82 -28.73
N VAL A 88 -8.99 -5.49 -28.03
CA VAL A 88 -9.12 -5.45 -26.56
C VAL A 88 -7.83 -5.94 -25.87
N GLU A 89 -7.12 -6.91 -26.44
CA GLU A 89 -5.86 -7.40 -25.87
C GLU A 89 -4.80 -6.30 -25.90
N LYS A 90 -4.64 -5.62 -27.04
CA LYS A 90 -3.66 -4.52 -27.16
C LYS A 90 -3.99 -3.35 -26.24
N TYR A 91 -5.27 -2.97 -26.15
CA TYR A 91 -5.71 -1.92 -25.25
C TYR A 91 -5.43 -2.25 -23.78
N GLU A 92 -5.81 -3.44 -23.32
CA GLU A 92 -5.61 -3.84 -21.92
C GLU A 92 -4.12 -4.03 -21.58
N ARG A 93 -3.33 -4.54 -22.53
CA ARG A 93 -1.87 -4.64 -22.38
C ARG A 93 -1.24 -3.26 -22.23
N ALA A 94 -1.57 -2.32 -23.11
CA ALA A 94 -1.04 -0.95 -23.05
C ALA A 94 -1.43 -0.25 -21.74
N LYS A 95 -2.69 -0.41 -21.32
CA LYS A 95 -3.17 0.07 -20.02
C LYS A 95 -2.36 -0.50 -18.85
N LEU A 96 -2.14 -1.81 -18.83
CA LEU A 96 -1.41 -2.48 -17.76
C LEU A 96 0.05 -2.01 -17.69
N ILE A 97 0.72 -1.87 -18.84
CA ILE A 97 2.10 -1.36 -18.91
C ILE A 97 2.16 0.07 -18.38
N LEU A 98 1.26 0.96 -18.82
CA LEU A 98 1.20 2.35 -18.32
C LEU A 98 1.01 2.42 -16.81
N HIS A 99 0.11 1.60 -16.25
CA HIS A 99 -0.11 1.56 -14.82
C HIS A 99 1.14 1.05 -14.08
N ALA A 100 1.81 0.02 -14.59
CA ALA A 100 3.05 -0.49 -14.02
C ALA A 100 4.20 0.53 -14.09
N ASP A 101 4.34 1.22 -15.21
CA ASP A 101 5.38 2.25 -15.46
C ASP A 101 5.23 3.46 -14.52
N ILE A 102 4.04 3.70 -13.98
CA ILE A 102 3.81 4.72 -12.96
C ILE A 102 3.98 4.16 -11.55
N THR A 103 3.40 2.99 -11.29
CA THR A 103 3.42 2.37 -9.96
C THR A 103 4.85 2.02 -9.51
N VAL A 104 5.68 1.44 -10.38
CA VAL A 104 7.03 0.98 -10.03
C VAL A 104 7.94 2.15 -9.60
N PRO A 105 8.06 3.25 -10.35
CA PRO A 105 8.84 4.41 -9.92
C PRO A 105 8.32 5.04 -8.62
N ILE A 106 7.00 5.12 -8.43
CA ILE A 106 6.42 5.65 -7.18
C ILE A 106 6.85 4.78 -5.98
N ILE A 107 6.81 3.45 -6.12
CA ILE A 107 7.24 2.53 -5.07
C ILE A 107 8.74 2.67 -4.80
N LEU A 108 9.57 2.73 -5.85
CA LEU A 108 11.02 2.91 -5.70
C LEU A 108 11.37 4.23 -5.00
N LEU A 109 10.73 5.33 -5.42
CA LEU A 109 10.89 6.63 -4.80
C LEU A 109 10.46 6.59 -3.32
N SER A 110 9.37 5.89 -3.02
CA SER A 110 8.88 5.71 -1.66
C SER A 110 9.85 4.94 -0.77
N ILE A 111 10.44 3.86 -1.30
CA ILE A 111 11.47 3.09 -0.61
C ILE A 111 12.71 3.97 -0.36
N LEU A 112 13.12 4.76 -1.35
CA LEU A 112 14.23 5.69 -1.22
C LEU A 112 13.96 6.72 -0.11
N VAL A 113 12.78 7.36 -0.12
CA VAL A 113 12.36 8.30 0.93
C VAL A 113 12.32 7.61 2.29
N TYR A 114 11.81 6.39 2.38
CA TYR A 114 11.79 5.62 3.62
C TYR A 114 13.22 5.38 4.16
N LEU A 115 14.15 4.97 3.29
CA LEU A 115 15.54 4.74 3.68
C LEU A 115 16.23 6.04 4.14
N LEU A 116 15.97 7.16 3.47
CA LEU A 116 16.47 8.48 3.85
C LEU A 116 15.92 8.92 5.22
N LEU A 117 14.65 8.63 5.50
CA LEU A 117 14.00 8.98 6.77
C LEU A 117 14.33 8.01 7.90
N ARG A 118 14.78 6.77 7.61
CA ARG A 118 15.10 5.76 8.64
C ARG A 118 16.14 6.23 9.66
N GLY A 119 17.09 7.07 9.25
CA GLY A 119 18.11 7.65 10.13
C GLY A 119 17.62 8.83 10.99
N ARG A 120 16.50 9.45 10.63
CA ARG A 120 15.94 10.62 11.33
C ARG A 120 14.76 10.15 12.15
N LYS A 121 14.89 10.04 13.49
CA LYS A 121 13.79 9.66 14.40
C LYS A 121 12.61 10.63 14.20
N PRO A 122 11.57 10.28 13.43
CA PRO A 122 10.54 11.24 13.08
C PRO A 122 9.64 11.46 14.31
N GLY A 123 9.14 12.68 14.46
CA GLY A 123 8.09 12.98 15.43
C GLY A 123 6.83 12.13 15.19
N VAL A 124 5.93 12.07 16.17
CA VAL A 124 4.72 11.23 16.09
C VAL A 124 3.83 11.61 14.91
N ALA A 125 3.69 12.91 14.59
CA ALA A 125 2.93 13.37 13.44
C ALA A 125 3.48 12.83 12.10
N ALA A 126 4.80 12.89 11.92
CA ALA A 126 5.45 12.39 10.70
C ALA A 126 5.30 10.86 10.57
N LYS A 127 5.33 10.12 11.68
CA LYS A 127 5.05 8.67 11.68
C LYS A 127 3.64 8.35 11.21
N THR A 128 2.63 9.11 11.65
CA THR A 128 1.24 8.88 11.23
C THR A 128 1.05 9.11 9.75
N ILE A 129 1.56 10.23 9.21
CA ILE A 129 1.52 10.53 7.77
C ILE A 129 2.23 9.43 6.98
N PHE A 130 3.40 9.00 7.47
CA PHE A 130 4.18 7.94 6.83
C PHE A 130 3.42 6.60 6.79
N ILE A 131 2.69 6.24 7.86
CA ILE A 131 1.85 5.03 7.87
C ILE A 131 0.71 5.14 6.86
N SER A 132 0.01 6.27 6.79
CA SER A 132 -1.04 6.49 5.78
C SER A 132 -0.49 6.33 4.36
N TYR A 133 0.70 6.86 4.11
CA TYR A 133 1.37 6.73 2.83
C TYR A 133 1.77 5.27 2.51
N LEU A 134 2.26 4.51 3.48
CA LEU A 134 2.55 3.09 3.30
C LEU A 134 1.29 2.27 2.99
N ILE A 135 0.16 2.57 3.64
CA ILE A 135 -1.13 1.92 3.34
C ILE A 135 -1.53 2.21 1.90
N PHE A 136 -1.38 3.46 1.47
CA PHE A 136 -1.65 3.88 0.10
C PHE A 136 -0.76 3.18 -0.94
N LEU A 137 0.55 3.06 -0.67
CA LEU A 137 1.46 2.32 -1.55
C LEU A 137 1.10 0.84 -1.63
N GLY A 138 0.75 0.22 -0.49
CA GLY A 138 0.30 -1.16 -0.46
C GLY A 138 -0.97 -1.36 -1.31
N TRP A 139 -1.90 -0.41 -1.26
CA TRP A 139 -3.10 -0.42 -2.09
C TRP A 139 -2.79 -0.32 -3.58
N ILE A 140 -1.97 0.65 -4.01
CA ILE A 140 -1.58 0.79 -5.43
C ILE A 140 -0.89 -0.48 -5.93
N LEU A 141 0.05 -1.02 -5.16
CA LEU A 141 0.75 -2.24 -5.52
C LEU A 141 -0.22 -3.42 -5.69
N LEU A 142 -1.11 -3.63 -4.72
CA LEU A 142 -2.10 -4.70 -4.78
C LEU A 142 -3.02 -4.53 -5.99
N ARG A 143 -3.44 -3.30 -6.28
CA ARG A 143 -4.26 -3.01 -7.44
C ARG A 143 -3.55 -3.33 -8.75
N THR A 144 -2.30 -2.89 -8.94
CA THR A 144 -1.54 -3.18 -10.16
C THR A 144 -1.31 -4.69 -10.33
N ILE A 145 -1.06 -5.43 -9.24
CA ILE A 145 -0.98 -6.90 -9.28
C ILE A 145 -2.32 -7.52 -9.70
N ALA A 146 -3.43 -7.06 -9.12
CA ALA A 146 -4.75 -7.57 -9.46
C ALA A 146 -5.12 -7.31 -10.92
N GLU A 147 -4.80 -6.12 -11.45
CA GLU A 147 -4.99 -5.80 -12.88
C GLU A 147 -4.14 -6.72 -13.78
N ALA A 148 -2.91 -7.03 -13.38
CA ALA A 148 -2.06 -7.98 -14.10
C ALA A 148 -2.65 -9.39 -14.09
N GLU A 149 -3.08 -9.89 -12.92
CA GLU A 149 -3.69 -11.21 -12.80
C GLU A 149 -4.97 -11.33 -13.65
N ILE A 150 -5.83 -10.31 -13.63
CA ILE A 150 -7.06 -10.28 -14.45
C ILE A 150 -6.71 -10.32 -15.94
N PHE A 151 -5.73 -9.53 -16.38
CA PHE A 151 -5.26 -9.54 -17.77
C PHE A 151 -4.74 -10.93 -18.19
N LEU A 152 -3.90 -11.54 -17.34
CA LEU A 152 -3.34 -12.86 -17.58
C LEU A 152 -4.40 -13.96 -17.62
N VAL A 153 -5.40 -13.92 -16.74
CA VAL A 153 -6.50 -14.90 -16.75
C VAL A 153 -7.38 -14.74 -17.99
N THR A 154 -7.58 -13.50 -18.45
CA THR A 154 -8.43 -13.19 -19.61
C THR A 154 -7.78 -13.61 -20.92
N HIS A 155 -6.51 -13.25 -21.15
CA HIS A 155 -5.85 -13.47 -22.45
C HIS A 155 -4.93 -14.70 -22.47
N TYR A 156 -4.42 -15.14 -21.31
CA TYR A 156 -3.48 -16.26 -21.18
C TYR A 156 -3.97 -17.28 -20.13
N PRO A 157 -5.13 -17.93 -20.33
CA PRO A 157 -5.88 -18.61 -19.27
C PRO A 157 -5.11 -19.74 -18.58
N LEU A 158 -4.20 -20.42 -19.29
CA LEU A 158 -3.31 -21.42 -18.70
C LEU A 158 -2.34 -20.76 -17.70
N VAL A 159 -1.59 -19.75 -18.15
CA VAL A 159 -0.61 -19.04 -17.31
C VAL A 159 -1.30 -18.30 -16.17
N GLY A 160 -2.41 -17.61 -16.45
CA GLY A 160 -3.19 -16.88 -15.46
C GLY A 160 -3.70 -17.78 -14.34
N LYS A 161 -4.23 -18.97 -14.65
CA LYS A 161 -4.65 -19.94 -13.62
C LYS A 161 -3.51 -20.36 -12.70
N TYR A 162 -2.34 -20.68 -13.26
CA TYR A 162 -1.17 -21.04 -12.44
C TYR A 162 -0.71 -19.90 -11.55
N LEU A 163 -0.68 -18.66 -12.06
CA LEU A 163 -0.32 -17.49 -11.26
C LEU A 163 -1.29 -17.27 -10.09
N VAL A 164 -2.60 -17.33 -10.33
CA VAL A 164 -3.60 -17.19 -9.27
C VAL A 164 -3.41 -18.26 -8.17
N ILE A 165 -3.14 -19.51 -8.56
CA ILE A 165 -2.87 -20.59 -7.59
C ILE A 165 -1.63 -20.26 -6.77
N VAL A 166 -0.54 -19.82 -7.41
CA VAL A 166 0.70 -19.44 -6.72
C VAL A 166 0.46 -18.28 -5.74
N SER A 167 -0.28 -17.25 -6.16
CA SER A 167 -0.66 -16.11 -5.29
C SER A 167 -1.45 -16.58 -4.07
N ILE A 168 -2.43 -17.48 -4.24
CA ILE A 168 -3.20 -18.06 -3.13
C ILE A 168 -2.29 -18.83 -2.17
N VAL A 169 -1.38 -19.66 -2.69
CA VAL A 169 -0.42 -20.42 -1.86
C VAL A 169 0.45 -19.49 -1.02
N ILE A 170 0.95 -18.40 -1.61
CA ILE A 170 1.76 -17.40 -0.90
C ILE A 170 0.96 -16.73 0.21
N ILE A 171 -0.29 -16.33 -0.05
CA ILE A 171 -1.18 -15.71 0.94
C ILE A 171 -1.44 -16.68 2.10
N LEU A 172 -1.77 -17.94 1.81
CA LEU A 172 -2.00 -18.97 2.82
C LEU A 172 -0.74 -19.21 3.67
N ALA A 173 0.43 -19.36 3.04
CA ALA A 173 1.69 -19.53 3.76
C ALA A 173 1.98 -18.33 4.69
N PHE A 174 1.73 -17.11 4.23
CA PHE A 174 1.86 -15.92 5.06
C PHE A 174 0.90 -15.91 6.25
N LEU A 175 -0.37 -16.24 6.04
CA LEU A 175 -1.38 -16.32 7.09
C LEU A 175 -1.03 -17.38 8.14
N ILE A 176 -0.61 -18.58 7.70
CA ILE A 176 -0.16 -19.66 8.59
C ILE A 176 1.01 -19.16 9.46
N ASN A 177 2.01 -18.50 8.87
CA ASN A 177 3.15 -17.96 9.60
C ASN A 177 2.71 -16.92 10.66
N GLN A 178 1.78 -16.04 10.32
CA GLN A 178 1.26 -15.03 11.27
C GLN A 178 0.46 -15.66 12.42
N ILE A 179 -0.36 -16.67 12.12
CA ILE A 179 -1.11 -17.43 13.14
C ILE A 179 -0.14 -18.13 14.08
N GLN A 180 0.88 -18.82 13.55
CA GLN A 180 1.90 -19.50 14.35
C GLN A 180 2.67 -18.53 15.24
N LYS A 181 3.04 -17.34 14.74
CA LYS A 181 3.67 -16.30 15.56
C LYS A 181 2.76 -15.84 16.70
N LYS A 182 1.47 -15.67 16.43
CA LYS A 182 0.49 -15.25 17.45
C LYS A 182 0.30 -16.32 18.53
N ILE A 183 0.25 -17.60 18.15
CA ILE A 183 0.13 -18.72 19.08
C ILE A 183 1.40 -18.84 19.94
N ARG A 184 2.60 -18.80 19.35
CA ARG A 184 3.88 -18.85 20.08
C ARG A 184 3.98 -17.75 21.13
N LYS A 185 3.63 -16.51 20.78
CA LYS A 185 3.63 -15.38 21.73
C LYS A 185 2.66 -15.58 22.90
N LYS A 186 1.50 -16.21 22.66
CA LYS A 186 0.53 -16.51 23.73
C LYS A 186 1.01 -17.64 24.65
N LEU A 187 1.68 -18.65 24.10
CA LEU A 187 2.27 -19.76 24.88
C LEU A 187 3.42 -19.26 25.75
N SER A 188 4.37 -18.50 25.20
CA SER A 188 5.49 -17.93 25.94
C SER A 188 5.09 -16.91 27.02
N ALA A 189 3.87 -16.36 26.96
CA ALA A 189 3.35 -15.44 27.96
C ALA A 189 2.62 -16.14 29.12
N LYS A 190 2.27 -17.42 28.97
CA LYS A 190 1.59 -18.23 29.99
C LYS A 190 2.53 -19.08 30.83
N GLU A 191 3.78 -19.24 30.43
CA GLU A 191 4.78 -20.00 31.17
C GLU A 191 5.35 -19.13 32.31
N PRO A 192 5.11 -19.45 33.59
CA PRO A 192 5.70 -18.71 34.71
C PRO A 192 7.22 -18.91 34.67
N ARG A 193 7.98 -17.81 34.80
CA ARG A 193 9.43 -17.92 34.96
C ARG A 193 9.72 -18.67 36.27
N PRO A 194 10.67 -19.61 36.27
CA PRO A 194 11.11 -20.29 37.49
C PRO A 194 11.70 -19.30 38.50
#